data_AF-A0A845FPW3-F1
#
_entry.id   AF-A0A845FPW3-F1
#
_cell.length_a   1.000
_cell.length_b   1.000
_cell.length_c   1.000
_cell.angle_alpha   90.00
_cell.angle_beta   90.00
_cell.angle_gamma   90.00
#
_symmetry.space_group_name_H-M   'P 1'
#
loop_
_entity.id
_entity.type
_entity.pdbx_description
1 polymer ?
#
loop_
_entity_poly.entity_id
_entity_poly.type
_entity_poly.pdbx_seq_one_letter_code
_entity_poly.pdbx_strand_id
1 'polypeptide(L)'
;MDSSSIVNLVYRCAELLNCGETELAAGLFAHARVQLEADGEFLGPQQLQAAWQEQASTGERLIHNPIVEVDQAKDTAICRSRYTLIQPGLSMQWRVAETGIYSDEFERVGGEWRFSQRRCQVLDVSDDGNRKNLRKVAAEGAGAASERAVEMSPAKQKIITAAQQIFSTVGYSEAGIRKIADLVGLSPTILFRHFGTKAGLFEAALIDAMGPPRPPVSRDKFGEHVANLLADPNQVNCPHAMTILATGNEEAREIAIRILKEYAVEPMLEWLGSDNRESRAREIMALCAGFALYNVQLNMDQQRKVDPHMVNWLAKSIQAVLDEAV
;
A
#
# COMPACT_ATOMS: atom_id res chain seq x y z
N MET A 1 -25.56 -28.54 -17.24
CA MET A 1 -24.89 -29.31 -16.18
C MET A 1 -23.40 -29.01 -16.17
N ASP A 2 -22.72 -29.10 -17.32
CA ASP A 2 -21.27 -28.86 -17.45
C ASP A 2 -20.75 -27.54 -16.86
N SER A 3 -21.39 -26.41 -17.19
CA SER A 3 -20.96 -25.10 -16.66
C SER A 3 -21.09 -25.01 -15.13
N SER A 4 -22.14 -25.60 -14.55
CA SER A 4 -22.33 -25.61 -13.09
C SER A 4 -21.25 -26.45 -12.39
N SER A 5 -20.83 -27.58 -12.98
CA SER A 5 -19.73 -28.38 -12.44
C SER A 5 -18.40 -27.62 -12.44
N ILE A 6 -18.12 -26.86 -13.51
CA ILE A 6 -16.93 -26.00 -13.60
C ILE A 6 -16.97 -24.88 -12.56
N VAL A 7 -18.11 -24.19 -12.42
CA VAL A 7 -18.28 -23.14 -11.40
C VAL A 7 -18.09 -23.71 -9.99
N ASN A 8 -18.64 -24.91 -9.73
CA ASN A 8 -18.46 -25.59 -8.45
C ASN A 8 -16.99 -25.92 -8.16
N LEU A 9 -16.17 -26.28 -9.15
CA LEU A 9 -14.72 -26.47 -8.95
C LEU A 9 -14.02 -25.18 -8.52
N VAL A 10 -14.36 -24.06 -9.15
CA VAL A 10 -13.80 -22.75 -8.80
C VAL A 10 -14.20 -22.37 -7.37
N TYR A 11 -15.47 -22.53 -7.01
CA TYR A 11 -15.95 -22.25 -5.65
C TYR A 11 -15.40 -23.22 -4.61
N ARG A 12 -15.29 -24.51 -4.93
CA ARG A 12 -14.72 -25.52 -4.03
C ARG A 12 -13.26 -25.24 -3.71
N CYS A 13 -12.49 -24.77 -4.69
CA CYS A 13 -11.12 -24.32 -4.46
C CYS A 13 -11.07 -23.17 -3.43
N ALA A 14 -11.91 -22.15 -3.58
CA ALA A 14 -11.97 -21.04 -2.63
C ALA A 14 -12.46 -21.47 -1.25
N GLU A 15 -13.46 -22.33 -1.16
CA GLU A 15 -13.98 -22.90 0.09
C GLU A 15 -12.87 -23.64 0.86
N LEU A 16 -12.11 -24.53 0.19
CA LEU A 16 -11.01 -25.25 0.82
C LEU A 16 -9.92 -24.29 1.32
N LEU A 17 -9.57 -23.27 0.54
CA LEU A 17 -8.59 -22.27 0.95
C LEU A 17 -9.08 -21.45 2.16
N ASN A 18 -10.36 -21.10 2.22
CA ASN A 18 -10.95 -20.36 3.34
C ASN A 18 -10.99 -21.20 4.63
N CYS A 19 -11.14 -22.52 4.50
CA CYS A 19 -11.06 -23.46 5.63
C CYS A 19 -9.62 -23.80 6.04
N GLY A 20 -8.60 -23.29 5.34
CA GLY A 20 -7.20 -23.63 5.59
C GLY A 20 -6.77 -25.01 5.08
N GLU A 21 -7.62 -25.70 4.32
CA GLU A 21 -7.41 -27.04 3.76
C GLU A 21 -6.52 -26.98 2.50
N THR A 22 -5.31 -26.44 2.66
CA THR A 22 -4.37 -26.13 1.57
C THR A 22 -3.93 -27.35 0.78
N GLU A 23 -3.82 -28.52 1.42
CA GLU A 23 -3.49 -29.78 0.76
C GLU A 23 -4.60 -30.23 -0.20
N LEU A 24 -5.85 -30.23 0.27
CA LEU A 24 -7.02 -30.57 -0.55
C LEU A 24 -7.21 -29.57 -1.70
N ALA A 25 -6.98 -28.28 -1.43
CA ALA A 25 -7.04 -27.24 -2.46
C ALA A 25 -5.98 -27.47 -3.54
N ALA A 26 -4.73 -27.76 -3.16
CA ALA A 26 -3.65 -28.07 -4.10
C ALA A 26 -3.90 -29.36 -4.89
N GLY A 27 -4.57 -30.34 -4.26
CA GLY A 27 -5.01 -31.58 -4.91
C GLY A 27 -5.93 -31.36 -6.11
N LEU A 28 -6.75 -30.31 -6.11
CA LEU A 28 -7.58 -29.95 -7.28
C LEU A 28 -6.74 -29.60 -8.53
N PHE A 29 -5.47 -29.24 -8.33
CA PHE A 29 -4.51 -28.88 -9.37
C PHE A 29 -3.47 -29.97 -9.63
N ALA A 30 -3.68 -31.22 -9.17
CA ALA A 30 -2.74 -32.32 -9.31
C ALA A 30 -2.22 -32.56 -10.75
N HIS A 31 -3.04 -32.23 -11.75
CA HIS A 31 -2.73 -32.35 -13.18
C HIS A 31 -2.60 -31.01 -13.89
N ALA A 32 -2.70 -29.91 -13.14
CA ALA A 32 -2.71 -28.56 -13.67
C ALA A 32 -1.37 -27.86 -13.44
N ARG A 33 -1.18 -26.77 -14.16
CA ARG A 33 -0.11 -25.81 -13.88
C ARG A 33 -0.73 -24.50 -13.38
N VAL A 34 -0.18 -23.96 -12.29
CA VAL A 34 -0.74 -22.75 -11.65
C VAL A 34 0.28 -21.63 -11.63
N GLN A 35 -0.10 -20.46 -12.12
CA GLN A 35 0.71 -19.26 -12.10
C GLN A 35 0.06 -18.25 -11.14
N LEU A 36 0.72 -17.95 -10.02
CA LEU A 36 0.16 -17.05 -8.99
C LEU A 36 0.38 -15.56 -9.30
N GLU A 37 1.29 -15.23 -10.21
CA GLU A 37 1.65 -13.87 -10.60
C GLU A 37 1.80 -13.79 -12.12
N ALA A 38 1.48 -12.64 -12.73
CA ALA A 38 1.51 -12.48 -14.19
C ALA A 38 2.85 -12.89 -14.83
N ASP A 39 3.97 -12.60 -14.14
CA ASP A 39 5.34 -12.90 -14.60
C ASP A 39 6.00 -14.07 -13.82
N GLY A 40 5.22 -14.78 -12.99
CA GLY A 40 5.73 -15.88 -12.16
C GLY A 40 5.90 -17.19 -12.93
N GLU A 41 6.70 -18.12 -12.40
CA GLU A 41 6.77 -19.48 -12.92
C GLU A 41 5.48 -20.26 -12.65
N PHE A 42 5.24 -21.27 -13.48
CA PHE A 42 4.17 -22.23 -13.22
C PHE A 42 4.59 -23.18 -12.10
N LEU A 43 3.75 -23.25 -11.08
CA LEU A 43 3.94 -24.10 -9.91
C LEU A 43 3.25 -25.44 -10.11
N GLY A 44 3.93 -26.51 -9.68
CA GLY A 44 3.31 -27.82 -9.46
C GLY A 44 2.57 -27.91 -8.13
N PRO A 45 1.82 -29.00 -7.87
CA PRO A 45 0.95 -29.14 -6.70
C PRO A 45 1.65 -28.96 -5.35
N GLN A 46 2.87 -29.50 -5.18
CA GLN A 46 3.62 -29.38 -3.91
C GLN A 46 4.09 -27.95 -3.65
N GLN A 47 4.57 -27.26 -4.69
CA GLN A 47 4.99 -25.86 -4.59
C GLN A 47 3.79 -24.95 -4.32
N LEU A 48 2.65 -25.26 -4.94
CA LEU A 48 1.39 -24.54 -4.75
C LEU A 48 0.86 -24.69 -3.31
N GLN A 49 0.90 -25.90 -2.76
CA GLN A 49 0.55 -26.16 -1.37
C GLN A 49 1.43 -25.34 -0.42
N ALA A 50 2.76 -25.38 -0.60
CA ALA A 50 3.69 -24.62 0.22
C ALA A 50 3.42 -23.11 0.15
N ALA A 51 3.22 -22.57 -1.05
CA ALA A 51 2.89 -21.17 -1.26
C ALA A 51 1.60 -20.75 -0.55
N TRP A 52 0.56 -21.60 -0.59
CA TRP A 52 -0.70 -21.32 0.10
C TRP A 52 -0.63 -21.53 1.61
N GLN A 53 0.21 -22.42 2.11
CA GLN A 53 0.45 -22.57 3.56
C GLN A 53 1.13 -21.34 4.16
N GLU A 54 2.13 -20.78 3.47
CA GLU A 54 2.75 -19.51 3.87
C GLU A 54 1.76 -18.33 3.81
N GLN A 55 0.77 -18.41 2.93
CA GLN A 55 -0.32 -17.44 2.77
C GLN A 55 -1.58 -17.80 3.56
N ALA A 56 -1.57 -18.85 4.39
CA ALA A 56 -2.73 -19.29 5.17
C ALA A 56 -2.99 -18.30 6.32
N SER A 57 -3.38 -17.10 5.94
CA SER A 57 -3.96 -16.06 6.76
C SER A 57 -5.43 -16.38 7.04
N THR A 58 -5.94 -15.87 8.16
CA THR A 58 -7.33 -15.95 8.63
C THR A 58 -8.34 -15.16 7.78
N GLY A 59 -8.25 -15.22 6.44
CA GLY A 59 -9.07 -14.44 5.52
C GLY A 59 -10.11 -15.24 4.74
N GLU A 60 -11.13 -14.55 4.22
CA GLU A 60 -12.12 -15.13 3.32
C GLU A 60 -11.84 -14.71 1.88
N ARG A 61 -11.77 -15.68 0.97
CA ARG A 61 -11.70 -15.48 -0.47
C ARG A 61 -13.10 -15.59 -1.07
N LEU A 62 -13.56 -14.48 -1.62
CA LEU A 62 -14.87 -14.33 -2.26
C LEU A 62 -14.69 -14.40 -3.77
N ILE A 63 -15.21 -15.46 -4.40
CA ILE A 63 -15.22 -15.58 -5.86
C ILE A 63 -16.53 -15.01 -6.40
N HIS A 64 -16.44 -14.18 -7.43
CA HIS A 64 -17.61 -13.60 -8.07
C HIS A 64 -17.44 -13.50 -9.60
N ASN A 65 -18.58 -13.37 -10.27
CA ASN A 65 -18.70 -13.20 -11.72
C ASN A 65 -17.98 -14.27 -12.56
N PRO A 66 -18.18 -15.58 -12.31
CA PRO A 66 -17.63 -16.61 -13.19
C PRO A 66 -18.31 -16.57 -14.55
N ILE A 67 -17.51 -16.46 -15.61
CA ILE A 67 -17.94 -16.53 -17.00
C ILE A 67 -17.32 -17.78 -17.60
N VAL A 68 -18.14 -18.77 -17.93
CA VAL A 68 -17.71 -20.08 -18.41
C VAL A 68 -18.04 -20.24 -19.90
N GLU A 69 -17.05 -20.68 -20.67
CA GLU A 69 -17.20 -21.02 -22.07
C GLU A 69 -16.72 -22.47 -22.25
N VAL A 70 -17.59 -23.34 -22.79
CA VAL A 70 -17.34 -24.79 -22.93
C VAL A 70 -17.24 -25.15 -24.40
N ASP A 71 -16.12 -25.76 -24.80
CA ASP A 71 -15.95 -26.42 -26.10
C ASP A 71 -16.19 -27.92 -25.94
N GLN A 72 -17.44 -28.34 -26.22
CA GLN A 72 -17.83 -29.74 -26.06
C GLN A 72 -17.12 -30.68 -27.04
N ALA A 73 -16.71 -30.20 -28.22
CA ALA A 73 -16.07 -31.05 -29.22
C ALA A 73 -14.64 -31.41 -28.82
N LYS A 74 -13.99 -30.55 -28.02
CA LYS A 74 -12.63 -30.75 -27.53
C LYS A 74 -12.56 -31.19 -26.08
N ASP A 75 -13.70 -31.34 -25.40
CA ASP A 75 -13.74 -31.63 -23.97
C ASP A 75 -12.91 -30.63 -23.15
N THR A 76 -12.97 -29.34 -23.52
CA THR A 76 -12.26 -28.26 -22.83
C THR A 76 -13.21 -27.13 -22.43
N ALA A 77 -12.83 -26.35 -21.43
CA ALA A 77 -13.55 -25.16 -21.04
C ALA A 77 -12.59 -24.09 -20.50
N ILE A 78 -13.02 -22.84 -20.56
CA ILE A 78 -12.35 -21.72 -19.90
C ILE A 78 -13.32 -21.06 -18.92
N CYS A 79 -12.80 -20.60 -17.79
CA CYS A 79 -13.53 -19.79 -16.84
C CYS A 79 -12.73 -18.54 -16.50
N ARG A 80 -13.37 -17.37 -16.64
CA ARG A 80 -12.85 -16.11 -16.09
C ARG A 80 -13.68 -15.75 -14.88
N SER A 81 -13.03 -15.57 -13.73
CA SER A 81 -13.68 -15.15 -12.50
C SER A 81 -12.87 -14.08 -11.79
N ARG A 82 -13.50 -13.35 -10.88
CA ARG A 82 -12.83 -12.39 -10.01
C ARG A 82 -12.78 -12.94 -8.60
N TYR A 83 -11.73 -12.59 -7.87
CA TYR A 83 -11.64 -12.88 -6.45
C TYR A 83 -11.36 -11.60 -5.65
N THR A 84 -11.90 -11.57 -4.44
CA THR A 84 -11.57 -10.61 -3.40
C THR A 84 -11.15 -11.40 -2.17
N LEU A 85 -9.93 -11.19 -1.70
CA LEU A 85 -9.46 -11.69 -0.42
C LEU A 85 -9.73 -10.63 0.63
N ILE A 86 -10.56 -10.95 1.61
CA ILE A 86 -10.75 -10.13 2.80
C ILE A 86 -10.04 -10.76 3.99
N GLN A 87 -9.41 -9.96 4.83
CA GLN A 87 -8.70 -10.42 6.02
C GLN A 87 -9.10 -9.55 7.22
N PRO A 88 -9.05 -10.09 8.46
CA PRO A 88 -9.17 -9.28 9.65
C PRO A 88 -7.95 -8.35 9.77
N GLY A 89 -8.21 -7.04 9.87
CA GLY A 89 -7.21 -6.03 10.20
C GLY A 89 -6.87 -6.02 11.71
N LEU A 90 -5.91 -5.18 12.08
CA LEU A 90 -5.34 -5.09 13.44
C LEU A 90 -6.37 -4.84 14.56
N SER A 91 -7.56 -4.33 14.22
CA SER A 91 -8.65 -4.04 15.16
C SER A 91 -9.91 -4.89 14.95
N MET A 92 -9.79 -6.11 14.40
CA MET A 92 -10.93 -6.99 14.04
C MET A 92 -11.91 -6.39 13.00
N GLN A 93 -11.47 -5.40 12.21
CA GLN A 93 -12.23 -4.90 11.07
C GLN A 93 -11.85 -5.69 9.82
N TRP A 94 -12.83 -6.21 9.08
CA TRP A 94 -12.58 -6.85 7.79
C TRP A 94 -12.10 -5.82 6.77
N ARG A 95 -10.97 -6.08 6.13
CA ARG A 95 -10.41 -5.25 5.06
C ARG A 95 -10.19 -6.07 3.81
N VAL A 96 -10.28 -5.45 2.64
CA VAL A 96 -9.87 -6.07 1.39
C VAL A 96 -8.35 -6.11 1.34
N ALA A 97 -7.78 -7.32 1.42
CA ALA A 97 -6.35 -7.56 1.34
C ALA A 97 -5.87 -7.58 -0.12
N GLU A 98 -6.64 -8.21 -1.00
CA GLU A 98 -6.26 -8.41 -2.39
C GLU A 98 -7.50 -8.51 -3.27
N THR A 99 -7.44 -7.97 -4.48
CA THR A 99 -8.39 -8.27 -5.55
C THR A 99 -7.67 -8.75 -6.79
N GLY A 100 -8.28 -9.67 -7.52
CA GLY A 100 -7.68 -10.18 -8.73
C GLY A 100 -8.63 -10.93 -9.64
N ILE A 101 -8.05 -11.49 -10.69
CA ILE A 101 -8.72 -12.24 -11.74
C ILE A 101 -8.11 -13.64 -11.76
N TYR A 102 -8.97 -14.66 -11.82
CA TYR A 102 -8.58 -16.01 -12.22
C TYR A 102 -8.95 -16.23 -13.67
N SER A 103 -7.96 -16.68 -14.44
CA SER A 103 -8.13 -17.22 -15.78
C SER A 103 -7.81 -18.71 -15.73
N ASP A 104 -8.87 -19.51 -15.74
CA ASP A 104 -8.80 -20.94 -15.57
C ASP A 104 -9.09 -21.66 -16.90
N GLU A 105 -8.32 -22.71 -17.16
CA GLU A 105 -8.58 -23.67 -18.23
C GLU A 105 -8.90 -25.03 -17.59
N PHE A 106 -9.84 -25.75 -18.21
CA PHE A 106 -10.33 -27.05 -17.76
C PHE A 106 -10.32 -28.03 -18.92
N GLU A 107 -10.13 -29.29 -18.56
CA GLU A 107 -10.32 -30.43 -19.44
C GLU A 107 -11.26 -31.43 -18.79
N ARG A 108 -11.98 -32.19 -19.62
CA ARG A 108 -12.86 -33.26 -19.15
C ARG A 108 -12.18 -34.60 -19.40
N VAL A 109 -11.94 -35.34 -18.31
CA VAL A 109 -11.27 -36.65 -18.33
C VAL A 109 -12.11 -37.64 -17.56
N GLY A 110 -12.44 -38.78 -18.20
CA GLY A 110 -13.31 -39.79 -17.58
C GLY A 110 -14.74 -39.29 -17.30
N GLY A 111 -15.19 -38.26 -18.00
CA GLY A 111 -16.51 -37.64 -17.79
C GLY A 111 -16.54 -36.53 -16.72
N GLU A 112 -15.43 -36.29 -16.01
CA GLU A 112 -15.33 -35.26 -14.98
C GLU A 112 -14.47 -34.09 -15.43
N TRP A 113 -14.89 -32.87 -15.10
CA TRP A 113 -14.10 -31.66 -15.31
C TRP A 113 -13.00 -31.56 -14.26
N ARG A 114 -11.79 -31.18 -14.67
CA ARG A 114 -10.67 -30.86 -13.79
C ARG A 114 -9.90 -29.65 -14.30
N PHE A 115 -9.19 -28.96 -13.42
CA PHE A 115 -8.28 -27.89 -13.82
C PHE A 115 -7.16 -28.46 -14.70
N SER A 116 -6.85 -27.76 -15.79
CA SER A 116 -5.61 -27.96 -16.56
C SER A 116 -4.65 -26.78 -16.37
N GLN A 117 -5.17 -25.59 -16.09
CA GLN A 117 -4.36 -24.41 -15.82
C GLN A 117 -5.12 -23.38 -14.97
N ARG A 118 -4.37 -22.64 -14.14
CA ARG A 118 -4.84 -21.38 -13.54
C ARG A 118 -3.79 -20.30 -13.72
N ARG A 119 -4.21 -19.10 -14.13
CA ARG A 119 -3.41 -17.87 -14.03
C ARG A 119 -4.11 -16.88 -13.12
N CYS A 120 -3.40 -16.45 -12.10
CA CYS A 120 -3.84 -15.41 -11.17
C CYS A 120 -3.25 -14.08 -11.62
N GLN A 121 -4.10 -13.10 -11.85
CA GLN A 121 -3.70 -11.73 -12.08
C GLN A 121 -4.19 -10.89 -10.91
N VAL A 122 -3.25 -10.41 -10.10
CA VAL A 122 -3.54 -9.46 -9.03
C VAL A 122 -3.81 -8.10 -9.66
N LEU A 123 -4.94 -7.49 -9.32
CA LEU A 123 -5.33 -6.15 -9.79
C LEU A 123 -5.00 -5.08 -8.76
N ASP A 124 -5.19 -5.39 -7.48
CA ASP A 124 -4.96 -4.47 -6.37
C ASP A 124 -4.57 -5.24 -5.11
N VAL A 125 -3.62 -4.72 -4.36
CA VAL A 125 -3.16 -5.25 -3.06
C VAL A 125 -3.19 -4.09 -2.09
N SER A 126 -3.92 -4.21 -0.98
CA SER A 126 -3.83 -3.19 0.06
C SER A 126 -2.46 -3.29 0.75
N ASP A 127 -1.80 -2.14 0.93
CA ASP A 127 -0.36 -2.04 1.23
C ASP A 127 0.04 -2.49 2.66
N ASP A 128 -0.89 -2.98 3.49
CA ASP A 128 -0.50 -3.66 4.75
C ASP A 128 -0.03 -5.07 4.41
N GLY A 129 1.30 -5.18 4.34
CA GLY A 129 1.98 -6.21 3.58
C GLY A 129 1.76 -7.66 4.02
N ASN A 130 1.79 -8.54 3.02
CA ASN A 130 2.34 -9.88 3.16
C ASN A 130 2.79 -10.49 1.82
N ARG A 131 3.67 -9.80 1.08
CA ARG A 131 4.38 -10.37 -0.08
C ARG A 131 5.91 -10.44 0.09
N LYS A 132 6.45 -10.15 1.28
CA LYS A 132 7.90 -10.29 1.52
C LYS A 132 8.39 -11.74 1.52
N ASN A 133 7.51 -12.75 1.54
CA ASN A 133 7.92 -14.15 1.68
C ASN A 133 8.11 -14.93 0.36
N LEU A 134 7.57 -14.49 -0.77
CA LEU A 134 7.81 -15.18 -2.06
C LEU A 134 9.20 -14.93 -2.65
N ARG A 135 9.93 -13.92 -2.17
CA ARG A 135 11.31 -13.63 -2.62
C ARG A 135 12.38 -14.48 -1.92
N LYS A 136 12.06 -15.16 -0.81
CA LYS A 136 13.11 -15.75 0.05
C LYS A 136 13.45 -17.19 -0.29
N VAL A 137 12.54 -17.96 -0.90
CA VAL A 137 12.77 -19.40 -1.17
C VAL A 137 13.48 -19.66 -2.51
N ALA A 138 13.52 -18.69 -3.42
CA ALA A 138 14.26 -18.81 -4.70
C ALA A 138 15.65 -18.11 -4.70
N ALA A 139 16.02 -17.42 -3.62
CA ALA A 139 17.21 -16.57 -3.56
C ALA A 139 18.46 -17.21 -2.90
N GLU A 140 18.38 -18.47 -2.47
CA GLU A 140 19.56 -19.24 -2.06
C GLU A 140 20.14 -20.00 -3.27
N GLY A 141 20.63 -19.25 -4.26
CA GLY A 141 21.11 -19.90 -5.49
C GLY A 141 21.66 -19.06 -6.61
N ALA A 142 21.94 -17.76 -6.45
CA ALA A 142 22.86 -17.04 -7.35
C ALA A 142 23.11 -15.62 -6.82
N GLY A 143 24.31 -15.40 -6.28
CA GLY A 143 24.82 -14.06 -6.05
C GLY A 143 25.03 -13.32 -7.37
N ALA A 144 24.94 -11.98 -7.28
CA ALA A 144 25.24 -11.00 -8.32
C ALA A 144 24.18 -10.79 -9.42
N ALA A 145 23.02 -10.26 -9.03
CA ALA A 145 22.33 -9.20 -9.78
C ALA A 145 21.63 -8.28 -8.76
N SER A 146 22.22 -7.12 -8.50
CA SER A 146 21.78 -6.19 -7.46
C SER A 146 20.47 -5.47 -7.80
N GLU A 147 19.80 -5.02 -6.73
CA GLU A 147 19.08 -3.74 -6.65
C GLU A 147 18.08 -3.42 -7.78
N ARG A 148 16.89 -4.01 -7.70
CA ARG A 148 15.65 -3.28 -8.00
C ARG A 148 14.65 -3.49 -6.88
N ALA A 149 14.74 -2.61 -5.88
CA ALA A 149 13.60 -2.24 -5.06
C ALA A 149 12.45 -1.87 -6.02
N VAL A 150 11.19 -2.06 -5.59
CA VAL A 150 10.01 -1.72 -6.38
C VAL A 150 10.04 -0.21 -6.67
N GLU A 151 10.70 0.19 -7.75
CA GLU A 151 10.77 1.56 -8.20
C GLU A 151 9.38 1.92 -8.71
N MET A 152 8.76 2.87 -8.02
CA MET A 152 7.62 3.58 -8.55
C MET A 152 7.95 4.04 -9.97
N SER A 153 7.08 3.78 -10.94
CA SER A 153 7.37 4.17 -12.32
C SER A 153 7.72 5.67 -12.35
N PRO A 154 8.73 6.10 -13.14
CA PRO A 154 9.14 7.51 -13.17
C PRO A 154 7.98 8.48 -13.45
N ALA A 155 6.93 8.00 -14.13
CA ALA A 155 5.69 8.74 -14.34
C ALA A 155 4.84 8.88 -13.06
N LYS A 156 4.67 7.81 -12.27
CA LYS A 156 3.90 7.83 -11.02
C LYS A 156 4.59 8.73 -9.97
N GLN A 157 5.92 8.70 -9.87
CA GLN A 157 6.67 9.59 -8.98
C GLN A 157 6.51 11.06 -9.37
N LYS A 158 6.60 11.40 -10.66
CA LYS A 158 6.38 12.77 -11.14
C LYS A 158 5.00 13.30 -10.76
N ILE A 159 3.97 12.46 -10.90
CA ILE A 159 2.60 12.83 -10.51
C ILE A 159 2.52 13.07 -9.00
N ILE A 160 3.14 12.21 -8.18
CA ILE A 160 3.14 12.36 -6.73
C ILE A 160 3.84 13.65 -6.30
N THR A 161 5.03 13.95 -6.83
CA THR A 161 5.75 15.20 -6.52
C THR A 161 4.94 16.43 -6.92
N ALA A 162 4.28 16.40 -8.08
CA ALA A 162 3.38 17.46 -8.52
C ALA A 162 2.16 17.62 -7.59
N ALA A 163 1.58 16.51 -7.16
CA ALA A 163 0.47 16.50 -6.23
C ALA A 163 0.88 17.06 -4.85
N GLN A 164 2.03 16.65 -4.31
CA GLN A 164 2.61 17.18 -3.07
C GLN A 164 2.78 18.70 -3.15
N GLN A 165 3.34 19.21 -4.24
CA GLN A 165 3.50 20.64 -4.45
C GLN A 165 2.16 21.39 -4.46
N ILE A 166 1.16 20.88 -5.18
CA ILE A 166 -0.15 21.55 -5.28
C ILE A 166 -0.92 21.46 -3.96
N PHE A 167 -1.01 20.28 -3.34
CA PHE A 167 -1.75 20.08 -2.10
C PHE A 167 -1.13 20.83 -0.92
N SER A 168 0.20 20.94 -0.87
CA SER A 168 0.88 21.73 0.17
C SER A 168 0.75 23.24 -0.04
N THR A 169 0.39 23.72 -1.23
CA THR A 169 0.27 25.17 -1.50
C THR A 169 -1.16 25.69 -1.37
N VAL A 170 -2.13 25.03 -1.99
CA VAL A 170 -3.53 25.51 -2.06
C VAL A 170 -4.53 24.62 -1.31
N GLY A 171 -4.06 23.48 -0.79
CA GLY A 171 -4.88 22.57 -0.02
C GLY A 171 -5.74 21.64 -0.86
N TYR A 172 -6.41 20.69 -0.20
CA TYR A 172 -7.17 19.66 -0.88
C TYR A 172 -8.32 20.23 -1.71
N SER A 173 -9.16 21.10 -1.15
CA SER A 173 -10.37 21.59 -1.84
C SER A 173 -10.02 22.31 -3.16
N GLU A 174 -9.06 23.22 -3.15
CA GLU A 174 -8.70 24.04 -4.32
C GLU A 174 -7.77 23.33 -5.32
N ALA A 175 -7.13 22.22 -4.92
CA ALA A 175 -6.26 21.45 -5.81
C ALA A 175 -7.05 20.80 -6.96
N GLY A 176 -6.95 21.36 -8.17
CA GLY A 176 -7.54 20.77 -9.37
C GLY A 176 -6.68 19.65 -9.95
N ILE A 177 -7.27 18.47 -10.21
CA ILE A 177 -6.59 17.35 -10.88
C ILE A 177 -6.00 17.77 -12.24
N ARG A 178 -6.69 18.63 -12.99
CA ARG A 178 -6.18 19.18 -14.25
C ARG A 178 -4.89 19.98 -14.05
N LYS A 179 -4.82 20.84 -13.02
CA LYS A 179 -3.62 21.63 -12.69
C LYS A 179 -2.42 20.73 -12.37
N ILE A 180 -2.65 19.63 -11.64
CA ILE A 180 -1.59 18.65 -11.34
C ILE A 180 -1.13 17.94 -12.61
N ALA A 181 -2.07 17.52 -13.48
CA ALA A 181 -1.76 16.86 -14.74
C ALA A 181 -0.96 17.77 -15.68
N ASP A 182 -1.36 19.04 -15.78
CA ASP A 182 -0.69 20.07 -16.60
C ASP A 182 0.76 20.29 -16.14
N LEU A 183 1.01 20.27 -14.82
CA LEU A 183 2.36 20.45 -14.24
C LEU A 183 3.35 19.38 -14.72
N VAL A 184 2.87 18.17 -15.02
CA VAL A 184 3.69 17.04 -15.47
C VAL A 184 3.49 16.69 -16.94
N GLY A 185 2.74 17.51 -17.69
CA GLY A 185 2.47 17.30 -19.11
C GLY A 185 1.63 16.05 -19.42
N LEU A 186 0.76 15.63 -18.50
CA LEU A 186 -0.10 14.44 -18.64
C LEU A 186 -1.59 14.83 -18.72
N SER A 187 -2.43 13.90 -19.17
CA SER A 187 -3.87 14.09 -19.13
C SER A 187 -4.45 13.67 -17.76
N PRO A 188 -5.54 14.29 -17.28
CA PRO A 188 -6.25 13.87 -16.06
C PRO A 188 -6.63 12.38 -16.05
N THR A 189 -6.90 11.80 -17.22
CA THR A 189 -7.21 10.38 -17.38
C THR A 189 -6.07 9.47 -16.92
N ILE A 190 -4.81 9.87 -17.11
CA ILE A 190 -3.64 9.10 -16.65
C ILE A 190 -3.58 9.13 -15.12
N LEU A 191 -3.87 10.28 -14.50
CA LEU A 191 -3.91 10.41 -13.04
C LEU A 191 -5.00 9.52 -12.44
N PHE A 192 -6.22 9.56 -12.99
CA PHE A 192 -7.31 8.69 -12.52
C PHE A 192 -7.02 7.20 -12.75
N ARG A 193 -6.32 6.83 -13.82
CA ARG A 193 -5.87 5.45 -14.04
C ARG A 193 -4.91 4.97 -12.94
N HIS A 194 -4.03 5.84 -12.45
CA HIS A 194 -3.02 5.48 -11.46
C HIS A 194 -3.50 5.58 -10.02
N PHE A 195 -4.40 6.52 -9.72
CA PHE A 195 -4.75 6.89 -8.34
C PHE A 195 -6.27 6.82 -8.06
N GLY A 196 -7.09 6.52 -9.08
CA GLY A 196 -8.53 6.33 -8.96
C GLY A 196 -9.31 7.63 -8.77
N THR A 197 -9.03 8.36 -7.69
CA THR A 197 -9.74 9.57 -7.27
C THR A 197 -8.76 10.65 -6.84
N LYS A 198 -9.28 11.86 -6.60
CA LYS A 198 -8.50 12.95 -5.99
C LYS A 198 -8.07 12.62 -4.56
N ALA A 199 -8.93 11.93 -3.81
CA ALA A 199 -8.63 11.39 -2.49
C ALA A 199 -7.47 10.37 -2.55
N GLY A 200 -7.52 9.42 -3.48
CA GLY A 200 -6.45 8.43 -3.66
C GLY A 200 -5.12 9.06 -4.07
N LEU A 201 -5.15 10.13 -4.88
CA LEU A 201 -3.95 10.91 -5.21
C LEU A 201 -3.41 11.69 -3.99
N PHE A 202 -4.29 12.29 -3.19
CA PHE A 202 -3.91 12.98 -1.96
C PHE A 202 -3.27 12.03 -0.94
N GLU A 203 -3.89 10.87 -0.74
CA GLU A 203 -3.37 9.80 0.12
C GLU A 203 -1.99 9.33 -0.35
N ALA A 204 -1.83 8.97 -1.62
CA ALA A 204 -0.54 8.54 -2.17
C ALA A 204 0.54 9.63 -2.04
N ALA A 205 0.17 10.89 -2.27
CA ALA A 205 1.06 12.03 -2.11
C ALA A 205 1.49 12.24 -0.66
N LEU A 206 0.56 12.09 0.29
CA LEU A 206 0.86 12.26 1.71
C LEU A 206 1.70 11.10 2.25
N ILE A 207 1.40 9.85 1.87
CA ILE A 207 2.22 8.67 2.22
C ILE A 207 3.67 8.83 1.73
N ASP A 208 3.84 9.19 0.46
CA ASP A 208 5.18 9.41 -0.11
C ASP A 208 5.92 10.57 0.60
N ALA A 209 5.19 11.61 1.02
CA ALA A 209 5.77 12.74 1.75
C ALA A 209 6.18 12.36 3.19
N MET A 210 5.44 11.46 3.85
CA MET A 210 5.82 10.91 5.15
C MET A 210 7.05 9.99 5.03
N GLY A 211 7.19 9.31 3.89
CA GLY A 211 8.18 8.26 3.71
C GLY A 211 7.82 7.01 4.52
N PRO A 212 8.67 5.96 4.49
CA PRO A 212 8.40 4.74 5.24
C PRO A 212 8.34 5.02 6.75
N PRO A 213 7.41 4.38 7.49
CA PRO A 213 7.35 4.48 8.94
C PRO A 213 8.67 3.95 9.48
N ARG A 214 9.49 4.85 10.02
CA ARG A 214 10.80 4.52 10.57
C ARG A 214 10.88 5.06 11.97
N PRO A 215 11.28 4.25 12.97
CA PRO A 215 11.76 4.82 14.20
C PRO A 215 12.94 5.74 13.84
N PRO A 216 12.97 6.97 14.35
CA PRO A 216 14.03 7.88 14.00
C PRO A 216 15.41 7.33 14.36
N VAL A 217 16.40 7.75 13.56
CA VAL A 217 17.84 7.50 13.79
C VAL A 217 18.23 7.90 15.22
N SER A 218 19.37 7.39 15.72
CA SER A 218 20.02 7.74 17.01
C SER A 218 19.34 8.87 17.78
N ARG A 219 18.74 8.53 18.93
CA ARG A 219 17.93 9.43 19.78
C ARG A 219 18.57 10.81 19.98
N ASP A 220 19.89 10.84 20.11
CA ASP A 220 20.70 12.01 20.46
C ASP A 220 20.66 13.15 19.42
N LYS A 221 20.20 12.90 18.19
CA LYS A 221 20.14 13.90 17.10
C LYS A 221 18.79 14.01 16.42
N PHE A 222 17.75 13.45 17.02
CA PHE A 222 16.43 13.44 16.40
C PHE A 222 15.88 14.84 16.18
N GLY A 223 15.95 15.71 17.20
CA GLY A 223 15.47 17.08 17.08
C GLY A 223 16.18 17.86 15.97
N GLU A 224 17.51 17.72 15.87
CA GLU A 224 18.30 18.34 14.81
C GLU A 224 17.90 17.84 13.42
N HIS A 225 17.68 16.53 13.27
CA HIS A 225 17.26 15.95 12.01
C HIS A 225 15.91 16.50 11.54
N VAL A 226 14.90 16.51 12.41
CA VAL A 226 13.55 16.98 12.08
C VAL A 226 13.53 18.48 11.80
N ALA A 227 14.25 19.28 12.59
CA ALA A 227 14.29 20.72 12.39
C ALA A 227 14.98 21.09 11.06
N ASN A 228 16.08 20.44 10.72
CA ASN A 228 16.76 20.66 9.43
C ASN A 228 15.89 20.25 8.24
N LEU A 229 15.15 19.16 8.39
CA LEU A 229 14.20 18.69 7.39
C LEU A 229 13.13 19.76 7.13
N LEU A 230 12.44 20.22 8.18
CA LEU A 230 11.39 21.24 8.06
C LEU A 230 11.88 22.62 7.61
N ALA A 231 13.16 22.93 7.82
CA ALA A 231 13.77 24.21 7.44
C ALA A 231 14.34 24.23 6.02
N ASP A 232 14.44 23.09 5.33
CA ASP A 232 15.00 23.03 3.97
C ASP A 232 14.03 23.65 2.97
N PRO A 233 14.38 24.79 2.34
CA PRO A 233 13.51 25.45 1.37
C PRO A 233 13.36 24.67 0.06
N ASN A 234 14.21 23.67 -0.18
CA ASN A 234 14.12 22.79 -1.34
C ASN A 234 13.29 21.54 -1.06
N GLN A 235 12.80 21.37 0.17
CA GLN A 235 11.93 20.26 0.49
C GLN A 235 10.55 20.47 -0.15
N VAL A 236 10.34 19.81 -1.28
CA VAL A 236 9.07 19.82 -2.02
C VAL A 236 7.93 19.15 -1.23
N ASN A 237 8.29 18.32 -0.25
CA ASN A 237 7.41 17.42 0.47
C ASN A 237 7.26 17.87 1.93
N CYS A 238 6.33 18.78 2.21
CA CYS A 238 6.01 19.17 3.58
C CYS A 238 4.68 18.51 4.00
N PRO A 239 4.69 17.29 4.58
CA PRO A 239 3.45 16.60 4.96
C PRO A 239 2.63 17.41 5.97
N HIS A 240 3.28 18.16 6.86
CA HIS A 240 2.64 19.08 7.80
C HIS A 240 1.80 20.14 7.10
N ALA A 241 2.31 20.72 6.00
CA ALA A 241 1.57 21.67 5.18
C ALA A 241 0.31 21.05 4.56
N MET A 242 0.42 19.83 4.03
CA MET A 242 -0.73 19.09 3.49
C MET A 242 -1.77 18.79 4.56
N THR A 243 -1.35 18.34 5.76
CA THR A 243 -2.26 18.09 6.88
C THR A 243 -2.97 19.36 7.33
N ILE A 244 -2.24 20.46 7.51
CA ILE A 244 -2.81 21.75 7.93
C ILE A 244 -3.91 22.18 6.95
N LEU A 245 -3.62 22.14 5.65
CA LEU A 245 -4.58 22.56 4.62
C LEU A 245 -5.71 21.54 4.38
N ALA A 246 -5.54 20.28 4.81
CA ALA A 246 -6.61 19.28 4.79
C ALA A 246 -7.68 19.52 5.85
N THR A 247 -7.36 20.22 6.96
CA THR A 247 -8.29 20.41 8.09
C THR A 247 -9.64 21.03 7.70
N GLY A 248 -9.67 21.88 6.67
CA GLY A 248 -10.87 22.53 6.15
C GLY A 248 -11.77 21.66 5.25
N ASN A 249 -11.41 20.40 5.01
CA ASN A 249 -12.17 19.45 4.19
C ASN A 249 -12.28 18.11 4.92
N GLU A 250 -13.49 17.56 5.08
CA GLU A 250 -13.68 16.35 5.89
C GLU A 250 -12.97 15.12 5.31
N GLU A 251 -13.16 14.83 4.02
CA GLU A 251 -12.55 13.67 3.36
C GLU A 251 -11.01 13.72 3.46
N ALA A 252 -10.42 14.89 3.19
CA ALA A 252 -8.97 15.07 3.28
C ALA A 252 -8.47 14.98 4.73
N ARG A 253 -9.23 15.50 5.69
CA ARG A 253 -8.91 15.46 7.12
C ARG A 253 -8.91 14.02 7.63
N GLU A 254 -9.90 13.21 7.27
CA GLU A 254 -9.96 11.80 7.65
C GLU A 254 -8.75 11.02 7.12
N ILE A 255 -8.37 11.25 5.86
CA ILE A 255 -7.17 10.65 5.26
C ILE A 255 -5.91 11.09 6.00
N ALA A 256 -5.77 12.40 6.28
CA ALA A 256 -4.61 12.94 6.96
C ALA A 256 -4.48 12.41 8.40
N ILE A 257 -5.59 12.27 9.14
CA ILE A 257 -5.61 11.70 10.49
C ILE A 257 -5.12 10.25 10.45
N ARG A 258 -5.65 9.43 9.53
CA ARG A 258 -5.24 8.03 9.38
C ARG A 258 -3.75 7.91 9.11
N ILE A 259 -3.25 8.63 8.09
CA ILE A 259 -1.85 8.57 7.68
C ILE A 259 -0.92 9.09 8.77
N LEU A 260 -1.25 10.21 9.44
CA LEU A 260 -0.44 10.69 10.55
C LEU A 260 -0.38 9.69 11.71
N LYS A 261 -1.50 9.02 12.01
CA LYS A 261 -1.54 8.01 13.05
C LYS A 261 -0.58 6.87 12.74
N GLU A 262 -0.67 6.31 11.53
CA GLU A 262 0.07 5.11 11.11
C GLU A 262 1.56 5.41 10.80
N TYR A 263 1.86 6.55 10.17
CA TYR A 263 3.21 6.85 9.67
C TYR A 263 4.03 7.73 10.61
N ALA A 264 3.41 8.43 11.57
CA ALA A 264 4.12 9.24 12.56
C ALA A 264 3.84 8.78 13.99
N VAL A 265 2.58 8.75 14.42
CA VAL A 265 2.25 8.57 15.84
C VAL A 265 2.59 7.17 16.32
N GLU A 266 2.11 6.11 15.68
CA GLU A 266 2.35 4.72 16.10
C GLU A 266 3.85 4.36 16.14
N PRO A 267 4.66 4.67 15.10
CA PRO A 267 6.11 4.49 15.16
C PRO A 267 6.78 5.29 16.28
N MET A 268 6.29 6.51 16.55
CA MET A 268 6.79 7.31 17.67
C MET A 268 6.40 6.70 19.03
N LEU A 269 5.21 6.12 19.18
CA LEU A 269 4.77 5.50 20.44
C LEU A 269 5.54 4.22 20.78
N GLU A 270 5.99 3.48 19.78
CA GLU A 270 6.90 2.33 19.96
C GLU A 270 8.31 2.78 20.35
N TRP A 271 8.72 3.95 19.84
CA TRP A 271 10.06 4.48 20.02
C TRP A 271 10.22 5.35 21.30
N LEU A 272 9.14 6.00 21.72
CA LEU A 272 9.03 6.70 22.99
C LEU A 272 8.83 5.64 24.11
N GLY A 273 9.44 5.86 25.27
CA GLY A 273 9.31 4.96 26.42
C GLY A 273 7.88 4.86 26.96
N SER A 274 7.68 4.24 28.13
CA SER A 274 6.33 4.06 28.70
C SER A 274 5.65 5.36 29.12
N ASP A 275 6.42 6.35 29.53
CA ASP A 275 5.88 7.47 30.31
C ASP A 275 5.40 8.61 29.42
N ASN A 276 4.13 8.97 29.58
CA ASN A 276 3.46 10.06 28.86
C ASN A 276 3.66 10.04 27.34
N ARG A 277 3.97 8.88 26.74
CA ARG A 277 4.36 8.77 25.31
C ARG A 277 3.34 9.35 24.34
N GLU A 278 2.04 9.24 24.65
CA GLU A 278 1.00 9.85 23.83
C GLU A 278 1.06 11.38 23.87
N SER A 279 1.20 11.97 25.06
CA SER A 279 1.34 13.42 25.22
C SER A 279 2.59 13.93 24.51
N ARG A 280 3.72 13.25 24.72
CA ARG A 280 5.02 13.59 24.12
C ARG A 280 5.00 13.48 22.60
N ALA A 281 4.37 12.45 22.05
CA ALA A 281 4.17 12.35 20.61
C ALA A 281 3.36 13.54 20.07
N ARG A 282 2.27 13.92 20.76
CA ARG A 282 1.45 15.08 20.38
C ARG A 282 2.19 16.41 20.53
N GLU A 283 3.05 16.56 21.53
CA GLU A 283 3.89 17.75 21.72
C GLU A 283 4.87 17.93 20.56
N ILE A 284 5.58 16.87 20.17
CA ILE A 284 6.48 16.88 19.00
C ILE A 284 5.68 17.24 17.73
N MET A 285 4.52 16.61 17.52
CA MET A 285 3.67 16.91 16.37
C MET A 285 3.17 18.37 16.37
N ALA A 286 2.82 18.91 17.53
CA ALA A 286 2.40 20.30 17.68
C ALA A 286 3.54 21.29 17.36
N LEU A 287 4.77 20.98 17.81
CA LEU A 287 5.96 21.76 17.48
C LEU A 287 6.23 21.76 15.96
N CYS A 288 6.20 20.59 15.33
CA CYS A 288 6.41 20.47 13.88
C CYS A 288 5.32 21.18 13.07
N ALA A 289 4.04 20.99 13.43
CA ALA A 289 2.92 21.63 12.74
C ALA A 289 2.94 23.16 12.92
N GLY A 290 3.21 23.66 14.13
CA GLY A 290 3.33 25.09 14.39
C GLY A 290 4.49 25.73 13.62
N PHE A 291 5.65 25.08 13.59
CA PHE A 291 6.79 25.55 12.81
C PHE A 291 6.47 25.60 11.31
N ALA A 292 5.87 24.55 10.76
CA ALA A 292 5.48 24.50 9.35
C ALA A 292 4.41 25.56 9.03
N LEU A 293 3.43 25.78 9.90
CA LEU A 293 2.41 26.80 9.71
C LEU A 293 3.02 28.20 9.55
N TYR A 294 3.92 28.62 10.45
CA TYR A 294 4.46 29.98 10.41
C TYR A 294 5.57 30.17 9.36
N ASN A 295 6.40 29.15 9.14
CA ASN A 295 7.61 29.29 8.32
C ASN A 295 7.45 28.73 6.90
N VAL A 296 6.51 27.82 6.67
CA VAL A 296 6.23 27.25 5.34
C VAL A 296 4.94 27.82 4.76
N GLN A 297 3.85 27.84 5.53
CA GLN A 297 2.53 28.24 5.01
C GLN A 297 2.28 29.75 5.03
N LEU A 298 2.35 30.36 6.20
CA LEU A 298 2.06 31.79 6.36
C LEU A 298 3.19 32.66 5.81
N ASN A 299 4.43 32.15 5.82
CA ASN A 299 5.63 32.80 5.29
C ASN A 299 5.66 34.31 5.60
N MET A 300 5.50 34.66 6.88
CA MET A 300 5.11 36.00 7.33
C MET A 300 6.05 37.12 6.86
N ASP A 301 7.33 36.80 6.64
CA ASP A 301 8.36 37.76 6.21
C ASP A 301 8.76 37.63 4.72
N GLN A 302 8.07 36.79 3.93
CA GLN A 302 8.45 36.40 2.56
C GLN A 302 9.90 35.90 2.42
N GLN A 303 10.54 35.53 3.53
CA GLN A 303 11.93 35.08 3.51
C GLN A 303 12.01 33.68 2.90
N ARG A 304 12.88 33.51 1.90
CA ARG A 304 13.16 32.19 1.30
C ARG A 304 13.88 31.22 2.24
N LYS A 305 14.43 31.69 3.35
CA LYS A 305 15.25 30.90 4.27
C LYS A 305 14.77 31.14 5.70
N VAL A 306 14.52 30.05 6.43
CA VAL A 306 14.14 30.11 7.84
C VAL A 306 15.32 30.60 8.69
N ASP A 307 15.04 31.44 9.68
CA ASP A 307 16.04 31.92 10.64
C ASP A 307 16.73 30.73 11.35
N PRO A 308 18.07 30.59 11.27
CA PRO A 308 18.81 29.54 11.96
C PRO A 308 18.55 29.47 13.47
N HIS A 309 18.23 30.61 14.11
CA HIS A 309 17.86 30.63 15.52
C HIS A 309 16.56 29.83 15.77
N MET A 310 15.55 29.99 14.90
CA MET A 310 14.28 29.26 14.97
C MET A 310 14.48 27.76 14.73
N VAL A 311 15.34 27.39 13.77
CA VAL A 311 15.69 25.98 13.51
C VAL A 311 16.36 25.34 14.73
N ASN A 312 17.31 26.02 15.34
CA ASN A 312 18.00 25.55 16.55
C ASN A 312 17.06 25.48 17.76
N TRP A 313 16.12 26.41 17.89
CA TRP A 313 15.08 26.35 18.92
C TRP A 313 14.20 25.12 18.74
N LEU A 314 13.67 24.88 17.54
CA LEU A 314 12.84 23.72 17.24
C LEU A 314 13.59 22.41 17.54
N ALA A 315 14.84 22.31 17.11
CA ALA A 315 15.67 21.13 17.35
C ALA A 315 15.79 20.82 18.84
N LYS A 316 16.11 21.83 19.66
CA LYS A 316 16.23 21.68 21.11
C LYS A 316 14.90 21.36 21.78
N SER A 317 13.80 21.96 21.33
CA SER A 317 12.47 21.70 21.88
C SER A 317 12.01 20.26 21.61
N ILE A 318 12.19 19.76 20.38
CA ILE A 318 11.87 18.36 20.04
C ILE A 318 12.75 17.41 20.86
N GLN A 319 14.05 17.70 20.95
CA GLN A 319 14.99 16.87 21.71
C GLN A 319 14.65 16.86 23.21
N ALA A 320 14.24 18.00 23.78
CA ALA A 320 13.81 18.06 25.18
C ALA A 320 12.58 17.17 25.46
N VAL A 321 11.58 17.19 24.58
CA VAL A 321 10.41 16.29 24.70
C VAL A 321 10.81 14.82 24.57
N LEU A 322 11.84 14.51 23.78
CA LEU A 322 12.37 13.15 23.64
C LEU A 322 13.24 12.69 24.83
N ASP A 323 13.94 13.63 25.46
CA ASP A 323 14.87 13.37 26.56
C ASP A 323 14.21 13.47 27.93
N GLU A 324 12.97 13.97 28.01
CA GLU A 324 12.15 13.90 29.22
C GLU A 324 12.05 12.42 29.67
N ALA A 325 12.78 12.11 30.75
CA ALA A 325 13.09 10.77 31.28
C ALA A 325 11.79 10.01 31.69
N VAL A 326 11.63 8.66 31.69
CA VAL A 326 12.38 7.51 32.25
C VAL A 326 12.83 7.66 33.70
#